data_AF-A0AAI9XAK8-F1
#
_entry.id   AF-A0AAI9XAK8-F1
#
_cell.length_a   1.000
_cell.length_b   1.000
_cell.length_c   1.000
_cell.angle_alpha   90.00
_cell.angle_beta   90.00
_cell.angle_gamma   90.00
#
_symmetry.space_group_name_H-M   'P 1'
#
loop_
_entity.id
_entity.type
_entity.pdbx_description
1 polymer ?
#
loop_
_entity_poly.entity_id
_entity_poly.type
_entity_poly.pdbx_seq_one_letter_code
_entity_poly.pdbx_strand_id
1 'polypeptide(L)'
;MATEPGLSWPVVQRLDDLKLILTWLVAGNDIHKMVDTVNALIAQYRSGELDWSPDFVTYWHAGVQLCLPRPFHWDEYCYIHDRCQGHEGFWVEGILGPAPGMSKTSMVSQPDPRLNCTMVRFSLRIPRGPVVAEQKGQNGKNGKDHKPPPTPPSFEFPFVDDTGATCLSLFEDDINVLRDLGAQQAYPLPRCLGVAAVYTADGRRIPSLFRQLEINMWSTDESAWMSPHWDAIPACVWPGEATRAGADRLSGSWLRHRFYTGTCPDQSMRLWVFDYNPGIPQGQRTLPTATSAQLAAPFRTGRFRPVSDFPHLDPNLPSGQSLI
;
A
#
# COMPACT_ATOMS: atom_id res chain seq x y z
N MET A 1 33.84 11.32 4.83
CA MET A 1 33.56 11.75 6.22
C MET A 1 32.16 11.30 6.56
N ALA A 2 31.93 10.70 7.73
CA ALA A 2 30.56 10.34 8.14
C ALA A 2 29.75 11.63 8.29
N THR A 3 28.62 11.70 7.59
CA THR A 3 27.77 12.90 7.52
C THR A 3 27.11 13.27 8.85
N GLU A 4 27.03 12.34 9.81
CA GLU A 4 26.45 12.54 11.13
C GLU A 4 27.25 11.69 12.17
N PRO A 5 28.32 12.22 12.80
CA PRO A 5 29.15 11.45 13.73
C PRO A 5 28.42 11.15 15.05
N GLY A 6 28.55 9.91 15.54
CA GLY A 6 27.97 9.48 16.82
C GLY A 6 26.56 8.88 16.75
N LEU A 7 25.92 8.87 15.58
CA LEU A 7 24.60 8.27 15.38
C LEU A 7 24.69 6.81 14.89
N SER A 8 23.67 6.00 15.20
CA SER A 8 23.54 4.64 14.70
C SER A 8 23.28 4.63 13.18
N TRP A 9 23.72 3.58 12.48
CA TRP A 9 23.52 3.51 11.01
C TRP A 9 22.04 3.61 10.58
N PRO A 10 21.07 2.95 11.24
CA PRO A 10 19.66 3.14 10.92
C PRO A 10 19.21 4.60 11.05
N VAL A 11 19.65 5.32 12.10
CA VAL A 11 19.34 6.75 12.25
C VAL A 11 19.93 7.57 11.11
N VAL A 12 21.16 7.29 10.67
CA VAL A 12 21.78 7.97 9.52
C VAL A 12 20.97 7.76 8.24
N GLN A 13 20.53 6.52 7.99
CA GLN A 13 19.68 6.21 6.83
C GLN A 13 18.34 6.94 6.92
N ARG A 14 17.70 6.92 8.10
CA ARG A 14 16.42 7.60 8.31
C ARG A 14 16.53 9.11 8.13
N LEU A 15 17.60 9.72 8.63
CA LEU A 15 17.88 11.15 8.43
C LEU A 15 18.02 11.51 6.95
N ASP A 16 18.63 10.64 6.14
CA ASP A 16 18.73 10.86 4.69
C ASP A 16 17.35 10.81 4.02
N ASP A 17 16.51 9.84 4.40
CA ASP A 17 15.13 9.75 3.91
C ASP A 17 14.26 10.93 4.37
N LEU A 18 14.39 11.38 5.62
CA LEU A 18 13.66 12.56 6.12
C LEU A 18 14.07 13.84 5.38
N LYS A 19 15.35 14.01 5.01
CA LYS A 19 15.81 15.14 4.19
C LYS A 19 15.21 15.10 2.78
N LEU A 20 15.13 13.92 2.18
CA LEU A 20 14.46 13.71 0.90
C LEU A 20 12.97 14.05 0.99
N ILE A 21 12.29 13.57 2.02
CA ILE A 21 10.87 13.85 2.27
C ILE A 21 10.63 15.34 2.50
N LEU A 22 11.46 16.00 3.32
CA LEU A 22 11.37 17.44 3.58
C LEU A 22 11.47 18.25 2.27
N THR A 23 12.43 17.91 1.42
CA THR A 23 12.61 18.55 0.11
C THR A 23 11.36 18.40 -0.75
N TRP A 24 10.78 17.21 -0.78
CA TRP A 24 9.54 16.93 -1.52
C TRP A 24 8.33 17.68 -0.97
N LEU A 25 8.16 17.72 0.36
CA LEU A 25 7.07 18.45 1.02
C LEU A 25 7.13 19.95 0.71
N VAL A 26 8.31 20.56 0.82
CA VAL A 26 8.51 21.99 0.51
C VAL A 26 8.23 22.28 -0.96
N ALA A 27 8.70 21.44 -1.88
CA ALA A 27 8.42 21.58 -3.30
C ALA A 27 6.92 21.42 -3.64
N GLY A 28 6.21 20.59 -2.87
CA GLY A 28 4.77 20.36 -2.97
C GLY A 28 3.89 21.34 -2.21
N ASN A 29 4.43 22.48 -1.75
CA ASN A 29 3.72 23.49 -0.93
C ASN A 29 3.13 22.96 0.39
N ASP A 30 3.65 21.85 0.89
CA ASP A 30 3.26 21.23 2.16
C ASP A 30 1.73 21.10 2.34
N ILE A 31 1.04 20.57 1.32
CA ILE A 31 -0.43 20.42 1.31
C ILE A 31 -0.96 19.70 2.56
N HIS A 32 -0.16 18.81 3.14
CA HIS A 32 -0.52 18.04 4.33
C HIS A 32 0.07 18.59 5.65
N LYS A 33 0.70 19.77 5.64
CA LYS A 33 1.26 20.47 6.81
C LYS A 33 2.24 19.62 7.65
N MET A 34 3.09 18.85 6.99
CA MET A 34 4.03 17.92 7.62
C MET A 34 5.45 18.48 7.77
N VAL A 35 5.78 19.63 7.17
CA VAL A 35 7.13 20.19 7.22
C VAL A 35 7.61 20.39 8.65
N ASP A 36 6.78 20.96 9.52
CA ASP A 36 7.13 21.19 10.93
C ASP A 36 7.40 19.86 11.67
N THR A 37 6.57 18.84 11.41
CA THR A 37 6.76 17.50 11.98
C THR A 37 8.05 16.85 11.50
N VAL A 38 8.38 16.93 10.22
CA VAL A 38 9.63 16.37 9.67
C VAL A 38 10.86 17.11 10.19
N ASN A 39 10.81 18.44 10.31
CA ASN A 39 11.88 19.22 10.92
C ASN A 39 12.12 18.82 12.38
N ALA A 40 11.05 18.63 13.16
CA ALA A 40 11.15 18.20 14.55
C ALA A 40 11.75 16.80 14.69
N LEU A 41 11.37 15.86 13.82
CA LEU A 41 11.97 14.52 13.75
C LEU A 41 13.48 14.57 13.46
N ILE A 42 13.88 15.35 12.45
CA ILE A 42 15.29 15.54 12.10
C ILE A 42 16.07 16.10 13.30
N ALA A 43 15.50 17.08 14.00
CA ALA A 43 16.13 17.67 15.18
C ALA A 43 16.28 16.65 16.32
N GLN A 44 15.24 15.87 16.64
CA GLN A 44 15.32 14.87 17.69
C GLN A 44 16.32 13.75 17.39
N TYR A 45 16.34 13.21 16.16
CA TYR A 45 17.34 12.22 15.78
C TYR A 45 18.78 12.74 15.89
N ARG A 46 19.02 14.00 15.49
CA ARG A 46 20.34 14.63 15.60
C ARG A 46 20.78 14.92 17.02
N SER A 47 19.82 15.22 17.91
CA SER A 47 20.09 15.43 19.33
C SER A 47 20.37 14.14 20.09
N GLY A 48 19.95 12.99 19.54
CA GLY A 48 19.97 11.70 20.24
C GLY A 48 18.80 11.49 21.21
N GLU A 49 17.85 12.43 21.30
CA GLU A 49 16.61 12.26 22.07
C GLU A 49 15.66 11.21 21.45
N LEU A 50 15.80 10.99 20.14
CA LEU A 50 15.12 9.93 19.40
C LEU A 50 16.16 9.00 18.77
N ASP A 51 15.97 7.70 18.92
CA ASP A 51 16.75 6.66 18.26
C ASP A 51 15.82 5.74 17.45
N TRP A 52 16.40 5.01 16.50
CA TRP A 52 15.65 4.04 15.70
C TRP A 52 15.61 2.69 16.41
N SER A 53 14.44 2.33 16.93
CA SER A 53 14.18 0.99 17.47
C SER A 53 13.19 0.26 16.56
N PRO A 54 13.58 -0.87 15.96
CA PRO A 54 12.62 -1.77 15.33
C PRO A 54 11.51 -2.09 16.34
N ASP A 55 10.27 -2.21 15.86
CA ASP A 55 9.05 -2.54 16.62
C ASP A 55 8.40 -1.41 17.44
N PHE A 56 9.05 -0.25 17.59
CA PHE A 56 8.46 0.89 18.29
C PHE A 56 8.12 2.05 17.37
N VAL A 57 7.05 2.75 17.73
CA VAL A 57 6.59 3.96 17.07
C VAL A 57 6.54 5.13 18.03
N THR A 58 6.62 6.33 17.46
CA THR A 58 6.22 7.57 18.14
C THR A 58 5.17 8.29 17.30
N TYR A 59 4.16 8.84 17.96
CA TYR A 59 3.11 9.62 17.33
C TYR A 59 3.47 11.09 17.38
N TRP A 60 3.21 11.80 16.30
CA TRP A 60 3.52 13.22 16.16
C TRP A 60 2.38 13.96 15.52
N HIS A 61 2.20 15.22 15.91
CA HIS A 61 1.24 16.11 15.29
C HIS A 61 1.76 17.55 15.35
N ALA A 62 1.79 18.21 14.20
CA ALA A 62 2.18 19.62 14.07
C ALA A 62 3.52 19.95 14.78
N GLY A 63 4.57 19.17 14.52
CA GLY A 63 5.89 19.39 15.11
C GLY A 63 6.08 18.86 16.54
N VAL A 64 5.05 18.31 17.17
CA VAL A 64 5.12 17.87 18.57
C VAL A 64 5.01 16.35 18.70
N GLN A 65 5.95 15.75 19.43
CA GLN A 65 5.88 14.34 19.82
C GLN A 65 4.79 14.14 20.89
N LEU A 66 3.83 13.27 20.60
CA LEU A 66 2.67 13.00 21.45
C LEU A 66 2.93 11.86 22.44
N CYS A 67 3.95 11.03 22.19
CA CYS A 67 4.24 9.88 23.02
C CYS A 67 5.70 9.44 22.97
N LEU A 68 6.17 8.83 24.05
CA LEU A 68 7.42 8.06 24.05
C LEU A 68 7.30 6.81 23.17
N PRO A 69 8.43 6.26 22.67
CA PRO A 69 8.46 5.05 21.86
C PRO A 69 7.68 3.89 22.49
N ARG A 70 6.82 3.24 21.72
CA ARG A 70 5.94 2.14 22.16
C ARG A 70 5.54 1.22 21.00
N PRO A 71 5.09 -0.02 21.23
CA PRO A 71 4.53 -0.87 20.19
C PRO A 71 3.37 -0.20 19.46
N PHE A 72 3.25 -0.44 18.15
CA PHE A 72 2.15 0.09 17.36
C PHE A 72 0.86 -0.72 17.56
N HIS A 73 -0.24 -0.01 17.84
CA HIS A 73 -1.59 -0.58 17.86
C HIS A 73 -2.55 0.29 17.04
N TRP A 74 -3.34 -0.34 16.17
CA TRP A 74 -4.30 0.37 15.31
C TRP A 74 -5.34 1.16 16.10
N ASP A 75 -5.84 0.62 17.21
CA ASP A 75 -6.84 1.29 18.05
C ASP A 75 -6.28 2.54 18.72
N GLU A 76 -5.04 2.47 19.22
CA GLU A 76 -4.33 3.62 19.80
C GLU A 76 -4.07 4.68 18.73
N TYR A 77 -3.55 4.27 17.56
CA TYR A 77 -3.35 5.17 16.42
C TYR A 77 -4.65 5.90 16.04
N CYS A 78 -5.75 5.17 15.86
CA CYS A 78 -7.05 5.77 15.52
C CYS A 78 -7.46 6.79 16.59
N TYR A 79 -7.41 6.39 17.87
CA TYR A 79 -7.78 7.25 18.98
C TYR A 79 -6.97 8.56 19.01
N ILE A 80 -5.64 8.48 18.87
CA ILE A 80 -4.76 9.65 18.91
C ILE A 80 -4.98 10.53 17.67
N HIS A 81 -5.01 9.92 16.48
CA HIS A 81 -5.25 10.63 15.22
C HIS A 81 -6.55 11.43 15.27
N ASP A 82 -7.64 10.82 15.73
CA ASP A 82 -8.95 11.45 15.74
C ASP A 82 -9.06 12.56 16.80
N ARG A 83 -8.39 12.37 17.94
CA ARG A 83 -8.29 13.40 18.98
C ARG A 83 -7.52 14.63 18.51
N CYS A 84 -6.54 14.45 17.63
CA CYS A 84 -5.73 15.52 17.07
C CYS A 84 -6.28 16.10 15.75
N GLN A 85 -7.36 15.53 15.19
CA GLN A 85 -7.83 15.85 13.83
C GLN A 85 -6.73 15.65 12.77
N GLY A 86 -5.98 14.55 12.89
CA GLY A 86 -4.69 14.29 12.22
C GLY A 86 -4.70 14.12 10.70
N HIS A 87 -5.70 14.62 9.97
CA HIS A 87 -5.68 14.63 8.50
C HIS A 87 -4.56 15.51 7.93
N GLU A 88 -4.04 16.43 8.74
CA GLU A 88 -2.90 17.29 8.46
C GLU A 88 -1.90 17.20 9.61
N GLY A 89 -0.60 17.32 9.32
CA GLY A 89 0.49 17.38 10.29
C GLY A 89 0.74 16.14 11.13
N PHE A 90 -0.07 15.09 10.99
CA PHE A 90 0.06 13.84 11.73
C PHE A 90 1.11 12.91 11.12
N TRP A 91 1.86 12.24 11.98
CA TRP A 91 2.91 11.33 11.57
C TRP A 91 3.11 10.20 12.59
N VAL A 92 3.37 9.00 12.07
CA VAL A 92 3.74 7.82 12.84
C VAL A 92 5.18 7.47 12.49
N GLU A 93 6.13 7.86 13.33
CA GLU A 93 7.54 7.52 13.13
C GLU A 93 7.78 6.10 13.62
N GLY A 94 8.55 5.30 12.89
CA GLY A 94 8.85 3.90 13.25
C GLY A 94 8.08 2.85 12.45
N ILE A 95 6.92 3.19 11.87
CA ILE A 95 6.12 2.24 11.06
C ILE A 95 6.66 2.09 9.63
N LEU A 96 7.33 3.12 9.11
CA LEU A 96 7.90 3.18 7.77
C LEU A 96 9.32 3.76 7.85
N GLY A 97 10.33 2.91 7.94
CA GLY A 97 11.71 3.38 7.96
C GLY A 97 12.75 2.30 7.71
N PRO A 98 14.01 2.52 8.15
CA PRO A 98 15.14 1.70 7.74
C PRO A 98 14.97 0.26 8.25
N ALA A 99 14.67 -0.63 7.31
CA ALA A 99 14.76 -2.07 7.46
C ALA A 99 15.70 -2.61 6.37
N PRO A 100 16.33 -3.79 6.55
CA PRO A 100 16.97 -4.49 5.45
C PRO A 100 15.97 -4.55 4.30
N GLY A 101 16.33 -3.96 3.14
CA GLY A 101 15.37 -3.58 2.10
C GLY A 101 14.35 -4.67 1.84
N MET A 102 13.14 -4.49 2.37
CA MET A 102 12.02 -5.30 1.96
C MET A 102 11.73 -4.95 0.50
N SER A 103 11.39 -5.98 -0.27
CA SER A 103 11.34 -6.00 -1.73
C SER A 103 10.89 -4.68 -2.37
N LYS A 104 11.62 -4.28 -3.43
CA LYS A 104 11.45 -3.01 -4.12
C LYS A 104 10.10 -2.95 -4.83
N THR A 105 9.45 -1.80 -4.78
CA THR A 105 8.22 -1.52 -5.52
C THR A 105 8.51 -1.59 -7.02
N SER A 106 7.93 -2.57 -7.71
CA SER A 106 8.05 -2.66 -9.18
C SER A 106 6.94 -1.85 -9.84
N MET A 107 7.32 -0.89 -10.68
CA MET A 107 6.41 -0.28 -11.64
C MET A 107 6.69 -0.90 -13.00
N VAL A 108 5.66 -1.43 -13.64
CA VAL A 108 5.79 -2.04 -14.96
C VAL A 108 5.51 -0.98 -16.02
N SER A 109 6.54 -0.57 -16.78
CA SER A 109 6.35 0.25 -17.97
C SER A 109 6.07 -0.66 -19.16
N GLN A 110 4.83 -0.73 -19.64
CA GLN A 110 4.48 -1.53 -20.82
C GLN A 110 4.48 -0.71 -22.12
N PRO A 111 5.03 -1.28 -23.20
CA PRO A 111 4.37 -1.25 -24.50
C PRO A 111 3.72 -2.60 -24.88
N ASP A 112 3.89 -3.68 -24.11
CA ASP A 112 3.30 -5.01 -24.42
C ASP A 112 2.23 -5.42 -23.40
N PRO A 113 0.93 -5.53 -23.79
CA PRO A 113 -0.18 -5.96 -22.93
C PRO A 113 -0.12 -7.43 -22.47
N ARG A 114 0.96 -8.17 -22.76
CA ARG A 114 1.08 -9.62 -22.51
C ARG A 114 2.01 -9.97 -21.34
N LEU A 115 2.29 -9.08 -20.41
CA LEU A 115 2.99 -9.51 -19.20
C LEU A 115 2.14 -10.55 -18.46
N ASN A 116 2.79 -11.69 -18.18
CA ASN A 116 2.29 -12.79 -17.37
C ASN A 116 2.19 -12.39 -15.89
N CYS A 117 1.56 -11.25 -15.61
CA CYS A 117 1.33 -10.81 -14.26
C CYS A 117 -0.02 -11.35 -13.78
N THR A 118 -0.05 -11.85 -12.56
CA THR A 118 -1.31 -12.28 -11.95
C THR A 118 -2.06 -11.05 -11.46
N MET A 119 -3.30 -10.89 -11.90
CA MET A 119 -4.20 -9.88 -11.33
C MET A 119 -5.00 -10.51 -10.21
N VAL A 120 -4.97 -9.87 -9.03
CA VAL A 120 -5.81 -10.22 -7.87
C VAL A 120 -6.81 -9.10 -7.61
N ARG A 121 -7.94 -9.43 -6.99
CA ARG A 121 -8.98 -8.46 -6.67
C ARG A 121 -9.08 -8.35 -5.16
N PHE A 122 -8.84 -7.15 -4.63
CA PHE A 122 -9.04 -6.87 -3.21
C PHE A 122 -10.21 -5.92 -3.04
N SER A 123 -11.02 -6.19 -2.04
CA SER A 123 -12.01 -5.25 -1.56
C SER A 123 -11.37 -4.34 -0.53
N LEU A 124 -11.46 -3.03 -0.77
CA LEU A 124 -10.97 -2.01 0.13
C LEU A 124 -12.12 -1.18 0.68
N ARG A 125 -11.96 -0.67 1.89
CA ARG A 125 -12.86 0.33 2.46
C ARG A 125 -12.11 1.30 3.36
N ILE A 126 -12.72 2.46 3.58
CA ILE A 126 -12.23 3.43 4.55
C ILE A 126 -12.67 2.96 5.95
N PRO A 127 -11.72 2.69 6.87
CA PRO A 127 -12.05 2.32 8.23
C PRO A 127 -12.94 3.39 8.84
N ARG A 128 -13.85 2.96 9.71
CA ARG A 128 -14.69 3.92 10.41
C ARG A 128 -13.87 4.83 11.32
N GLY A 129 -14.23 6.10 11.30
CA GLY A 129 -14.02 6.99 12.43
C GLY A 129 -14.57 6.34 13.71
N PRO A 130 -14.04 6.60 14.91
CA PRO A 130 -14.90 6.58 16.08
C PRO A 130 -16.11 7.41 15.70
N VAL A 131 -17.29 6.90 16.03
CA VAL A 131 -18.52 7.68 16.00
C VAL A 131 -18.17 8.96 16.75
N VAL A 132 -17.88 10.05 16.04
CA VAL A 132 -17.65 11.36 16.65
C VAL A 132 -18.84 11.51 17.55
N ALA A 133 -18.56 11.53 18.86
CA ALA A 133 -19.53 11.35 19.93
C ALA A 133 -20.89 11.83 19.44
N GLU A 134 -21.88 10.92 19.36
CA GLU A 134 -23.29 11.31 19.30
C GLU A 134 -23.38 12.57 20.15
N GLN A 135 -23.67 13.71 19.50
CA GLN A 135 -23.66 14.98 20.19
C GLN A 135 -24.46 14.76 21.48
N LYS A 136 -23.76 14.73 22.63
CA LYS A 136 -24.39 14.69 23.95
C LYS A 136 -25.10 16.03 24.07
N GLY A 137 -26.28 16.10 23.47
CA GLY A 137 -26.81 17.35 23.00
C GLY A 137 -28.10 17.26 22.21
N GLN A 138 -28.71 16.08 22.02
CA GLN A 138 -30.15 16.01 21.74
C GLN A 138 -30.82 14.87 22.52
N ASN A 139 -31.43 15.28 23.63
CA ASN A 139 -32.70 14.79 24.17
C ASN A 139 -32.90 13.28 24.36
N GLY A 140 -32.79 12.88 25.63
CA GLY A 140 -33.96 12.41 26.38
C GLY A 140 -34.74 11.20 25.85
N LYS A 141 -34.67 10.11 26.63
CA LYS A 141 -35.67 9.03 26.70
C LYS A 141 -35.93 8.30 25.38
N ASN A 142 -35.24 7.19 25.17
CA ASN A 142 -35.85 5.86 25.02
C ASN A 142 -34.76 4.84 24.70
N GLY A 143 -34.59 3.85 25.58
CA GLY A 143 -33.79 2.66 25.30
C GLY A 143 -34.48 1.80 24.25
N LYS A 144 -34.24 2.10 22.98
CA LYS A 144 -34.63 1.28 21.84
C LYS A 144 -33.40 1.01 20.97
N ASP A 145 -33.09 -0.28 20.86
CA ASP A 145 -32.31 -0.92 19.80
C ASP A 145 -31.22 -0.04 19.17
N HIS A 146 -30.03 -0.04 19.78
CA HIS A 146 -28.82 0.38 19.08
C HIS A 146 -28.59 -0.58 17.92
N LYS A 147 -29.24 -0.32 16.77
CA LYS A 147 -28.97 -1.01 15.53
C LYS A 147 -27.49 -0.78 15.23
N PRO A 148 -26.71 -1.85 15.01
CA PRO A 148 -25.28 -1.69 14.75
C PRO A 148 -25.13 -0.76 13.54
N PRO A 149 -24.18 0.18 13.60
CA PRO A 149 -24.01 1.16 12.54
C PRO A 149 -23.76 0.41 11.21
N PRO A 150 -24.32 0.87 10.08
CA PRO A 150 -24.35 0.12 8.81
C PRO A 150 -22.95 -0.17 8.27
N THR A 151 -22.57 -1.41 7.97
CA THR A 151 -21.20 -1.76 7.51
C THR A 151 -20.64 -0.76 6.48
N PRO A 152 -19.39 -0.28 6.61
CA PRO A 152 -18.83 0.66 5.65
C PRO A 152 -18.85 0.04 4.24
N PRO A 153 -19.20 0.82 3.21
CA PRO A 153 -19.17 0.33 1.85
C PRO A 153 -17.72 0.01 1.45
N SER A 154 -17.56 -1.01 0.63
CA SER A 154 -16.27 -1.41 0.07
C SER A 154 -16.33 -1.41 -1.45
N PHE A 155 -15.18 -1.21 -2.09
CA PHE A 155 -15.03 -1.34 -3.53
C PHE A 155 -13.93 -2.34 -3.85
N GLU A 156 -14.15 -3.11 -4.90
CA GLU A 156 -13.21 -4.13 -5.34
C GLU A 156 -12.32 -3.62 -6.47
N PHE A 157 -11.03 -3.47 -6.17
CA PHE A 157 -10.02 -3.01 -7.12
C PHE A 157 -9.16 -4.17 -7.63
N PRO A 158 -8.74 -4.15 -8.90
CA PRO A 158 -7.72 -5.05 -9.42
C PRO A 158 -6.32 -4.57 -9.05
N PHE A 159 -5.45 -5.49 -8.63
CA PHE A 159 -4.05 -5.28 -8.29
C PHE A 159 -3.17 -6.26 -9.04
N VAL A 160 -1.97 -5.81 -9.42
CA VAL A 160 -0.90 -6.68 -9.88
C VAL A 160 -0.28 -7.36 -8.66
N ASP A 161 -0.32 -8.69 -8.65
CA ASP A 161 0.36 -9.52 -7.67
C ASP A 161 1.75 -9.98 -8.16
N ASP A 162 2.57 -10.47 -7.24
CA ASP A 162 3.93 -10.94 -7.49
C ASP A 162 4.90 -9.89 -8.06
N THR A 163 4.69 -8.65 -7.64
CA THR A 163 5.52 -7.51 -8.04
C THR A 163 6.75 -7.31 -7.15
N GLY A 164 6.83 -8.04 -6.04
CA GLY A 164 7.78 -7.75 -4.98
C GLY A 164 7.48 -6.45 -4.23
N ALA A 165 6.33 -5.80 -4.43
CA ALA A 165 6.00 -4.62 -3.64
C ALA A 165 5.78 -4.99 -2.16
N THR A 166 6.40 -4.22 -1.26
CA THR A 166 6.21 -4.41 0.18
C THR A 166 4.90 -3.78 0.68
N CYS A 167 4.50 -2.65 0.08
CA CYS A 167 3.27 -1.96 0.43
C CYS A 167 2.24 -2.09 -0.68
N LEU A 168 0.96 -2.12 -0.29
CA LEU A 168 -0.14 -1.97 -1.23
C LEU A 168 -0.11 -0.53 -1.76
N SER A 169 -0.25 -0.36 -3.07
CA SER A 169 -0.24 0.96 -3.69
C SER A 169 -1.52 1.28 -4.43
N LEU A 170 -2.00 2.49 -4.22
CA LEU A 170 -3.22 3.07 -4.78
C LEU A 170 -2.92 4.44 -5.36
N PHE A 171 -3.92 5.02 -5.99
CA PHE A 171 -3.88 6.37 -6.54
C PHE A 171 -4.90 7.27 -5.84
N GLU A 172 -4.77 8.58 -5.99
CA GLU A 172 -5.71 9.55 -5.38
C GLU A 172 -7.15 9.36 -5.87
N ASP A 173 -7.35 8.97 -7.13
CA ASP A 173 -8.67 8.63 -7.68
C ASP A 173 -9.33 7.44 -6.97
N ASP A 174 -8.56 6.42 -6.57
CA ASP A 174 -9.05 5.28 -5.79
C ASP A 174 -9.62 5.73 -4.44
N ILE A 175 -8.94 6.68 -3.80
CA ILE A 175 -9.40 7.26 -2.54
C ILE A 175 -10.72 8.01 -2.77
N ASN A 176 -10.85 8.74 -3.88
CA ASN A 176 -12.10 9.41 -4.22
C ASN A 176 -13.22 8.42 -4.51
N VAL A 177 -12.96 7.35 -5.26
CA VAL A 177 -13.92 6.26 -5.49
C VAL A 177 -14.44 5.71 -4.16
N LEU A 178 -13.53 5.39 -3.23
CA LEU A 178 -13.88 4.88 -1.90
C LEU A 178 -14.70 5.88 -1.08
N ARG A 179 -14.42 7.17 -1.20
CA ARG A 179 -15.15 8.25 -0.50
C ARG A 179 -16.54 8.46 -1.05
N ASP A 180 -16.73 8.23 -2.35
CA ASP A 180 -18.00 8.47 -3.04
C ASP A 180 -18.93 7.24 -3.03
N LEU A 181 -18.46 6.11 -2.49
CA LEU A 181 -19.29 4.91 -2.38
C LEU A 181 -20.56 5.16 -1.55
N GLY A 182 -21.71 5.05 -2.22
CA GLY A 182 -23.02 5.08 -1.58
C GLY A 182 -23.51 6.45 -1.13
N ALA A 183 -22.96 7.55 -1.66
CA ALA A 183 -23.18 8.86 -1.09
C ALA A 183 -24.46 9.60 -1.57
N GLN A 184 -25.35 9.86 -0.61
CA GLN A 184 -25.91 11.21 -0.43
C GLN A 184 -24.91 12.16 0.27
N GLN A 185 -23.85 11.63 0.92
CA GLN A 185 -22.74 12.39 1.51
C GLN A 185 -21.42 11.58 1.44
N ALA A 186 -20.31 12.25 1.10
CA ALA A 186 -19.00 11.62 0.93
C ALA A 186 -18.40 11.14 2.27
N TYR A 187 -17.77 9.95 2.24
CA TYR A 187 -17.00 9.41 3.36
C TYR A 187 -15.77 10.30 3.67
N PRO A 188 -15.31 10.32 4.94
CA PRO A 188 -14.12 11.09 5.32
C PRO A 188 -12.86 10.59 4.60
N LEU A 189 -11.85 11.45 4.51
CA LEU A 189 -10.54 11.04 4.06
C LEU A 189 -9.98 9.94 4.97
N PRO A 190 -9.35 8.89 4.42
CA PRO A 190 -8.71 7.89 5.27
C PRO A 190 -7.61 8.51 6.12
N ARG A 191 -7.43 8.02 7.35
CA ARG A 191 -6.47 8.58 8.31
C ARG A 191 -5.05 8.57 7.76
N CYS A 192 -4.28 9.61 8.07
CA CYS A 192 -2.93 9.78 7.58
C CYS A 192 -1.92 9.11 8.53
N LEU A 193 -0.97 8.35 7.98
CA LEU A 193 0.15 7.79 8.75
C LEU A 193 1.42 8.65 8.63
N GLY A 194 1.53 9.47 7.59
CA GLY A 194 2.73 10.26 7.29
C GLY A 194 3.23 9.97 5.87
N VAL A 195 4.50 10.30 5.64
CA VAL A 195 5.17 10.09 4.35
C VAL A 195 6.36 9.15 4.55
N ALA A 196 6.62 8.29 3.58
CA ALA A 196 7.82 7.46 3.58
C ALA A 196 8.53 7.48 2.23
N ALA A 197 9.84 7.25 2.25
CA ALA A 197 10.63 7.05 1.06
C ALA A 197 10.39 5.62 0.52
N VAL A 198 9.65 5.50 -0.58
CA VAL A 198 9.41 4.22 -1.25
C VAL A 198 10.56 3.94 -2.20
N TYR A 199 11.15 2.75 -2.10
CA TYR A 199 12.20 2.29 -3.00
C TYR A 199 11.58 1.58 -4.19
N THR A 200 11.86 2.09 -5.39
CA THR A 200 11.41 1.48 -6.65
C THR A 200 12.43 0.47 -7.19
N ALA A 201 11.99 -0.42 -8.08
CA ALA A 201 12.81 -1.49 -8.66
C ALA A 201 14.09 -0.97 -9.34
N ASP A 202 14.00 0.19 -9.99
CA ASP A 202 15.14 0.90 -10.62
C ASP A 202 16.10 1.56 -9.61
N GLY A 203 15.83 1.44 -8.32
CA GLY A 203 16.67 1.96 -7.23
C GLY A 203 16.40 3.42 -6.85
N ARG A 204 15.41 4.08 -7.46
CA ARG A 204 15.00 5.41 -7.01
C ARG A 204 14.29 5.36 -5.66
N ARG A 205 14.32 6.49 -4.96
CA ARG A 205 13.57 6.75 -3.73
C ARG A 205 12.53 7.81 -4.02
N ILE A 206 11.27 7.50 -3.75
CA ILE A 206 10.15 8.39 -4.03
C ILE A 206 9.35 8.58 -2.74
N PRO A 207 9.36 9.79 -2.15
CA PRO A 207 8.46 10.13 -1.05
C PRO A 207 7.00 9.91 -1.45
N SER A 208 6.25 9.17 -0.64
CA SER A 208 4.85 8.84 -0.90
C SER A 208 4.02 8.91 0.38
N LEU A 209 2.77 9.36 0.24
CA LEU A 209 1.83 9.47 1.35
C LEU A 209 1.29 8.09 1.73
N PHE A 210 1.20 7.81 3.03
CA PHE A 210 0.60 6.59 3.54
C PHE A 210 -0.70 6.88 4.29
N ARG A 211 -1.73 6.10 3.97
CA ARG A 211 -3.04 6.19 4.61
C ARG A 211 -3.53 4.84 5.12
N GLN A 212 -4.35 4.87 6.15
CA GLN A 212 -4.96 3.67 6.71
C GLN A 212 -6.15 3.26 5.85
N LEU A 213 -6.15 2.01 5.40
CA LEU A 213 -7.31 1.38 4.78
C LEU A 213 -7.61 0.03 5.43
N GLU A 214 -8.83 -0.46 5.22
CA GLU A 214 -9.21 -1.82 5.56
C GLU A 214 -9.30 -2.66 4.28
N ILE A 215 -8.76 -3.88 4.32
CA ILE A 215 -8.69 -4.80 3.19
C ILE A 215 -9.36 -6.15 3.51
N ASN A 216 -9.98 -6.74 2.51
CA ASN A 216 -10.44 -8.12 2.50
C ASN A 216 -10.49 -8.67 1.05
N MET A 217 -10.75 -9.95 0.87
CA MET A 217 -10.93 -10.60 -0.43
C MET A 217 -12.26 -11.33 -0.46
N TRP A 218 -13.02 -11.19 -1.55
CA TRP A 218 -14.27 -11.91 -1.76
C TRP A 218 -14.01 -13.21 -2.55
N SER A 219 -14.46 -14.34 -2.02
CA SER A 219 -14.46 -15.62 -2.71
C SER A 219 -15.75 -15.74 -3.52
N THR A 220 -15.63 -15.79 -4.84
CA THR A 220 -16.79 -16.06 -5.72
C THR A 220 -17.31 -17.48 -5.53
N ASP A 221 -16.41 -18.43 -5.29
CA ASP A 221 -16.73 -19.85 -5.16
C ASP A 221 -17.52 -20.14 -3.87
N GLU A 222 -17.15 -19.48 -2.78
CA GLU A 222 -17.81 -19.62 -1.49
C GLU A 222 -18.91 -18.58 -1.28
N SER A 223 -18.99 -17.57 -2.15
CA SER A 223 -19.89 -16.42 -2.01
C SER A 223 -19.78 -15.77 -0.62
N ALA A 224 -18.55 -15.63 -0.15
CA ALA A 224 -18.22 -15.13 1.19
C ALA A 224 -16.89 -14.37 1.21
N TRP A 225 -16.68 -13.59 2.28
CA TRP A 225 -15.38 -12.99 2.57
C TRP A 225 -14.38 -14.08 2.99
N MET A 226 -13.17 -14.04 2.42
CA MET A 226 -12.10 -15.00 2.74
C MET A 226 -11.56 -14.84 4.17
N SER A 227 -11.69 -13.65 4.77
CA SER A 227 -11.40 -13.41 6.18
C SER A 227 -12.66 -12.94 6.90
N PRO A 228 -12.98 -13.47 8.10
CA PRO A 228 -14.10 -12.99 8.91
C PRO A 228 -13.88 -11.56 9.43
N HIS A 229 -12.63 -11.09 9.41
CA HIS A 229 -12.24 -9.75 9.84
C HIS A 229 -11.62 -8.97 8.67
N TRP A 230 -11.88 -7.68 8.66
CA TRP A 230 -11.19 -6.75 7.77
C TRP A 230 -9.89 -6.33 8.43
N ASP A 231 -8.79 -6.40 7.69
CA ASP A 231 -7.47 -6.09 8.24
C ASP A 231 -7.14 -4.62 7.95
N ALA A 232 -6.70 -3.88 8.97
CA ALA A 232 -6.19 -2.54 8.78
C ALA A 232 -4.75 -2.59 8.25
N ILE A 233 -4.48 -1.87 7.16
CA ILE A 233 -3.19 -1.83 6.48
C ILE A 233 -2.74 -0.39 6.18
N PRO A 234 -1.42 -0.13 6.15
CA PRO A 234 -0.88 1.06 5.53
C PRO A 234 -0.89 0.90 4.00
N ALA A 235 -1.53 1.82 3.30
CA ALA A 235 -1.54 1.88 1.84
C ALA A 235 -0.77 3.11 1.36
N CYS A 236 0.13 2.90 0.42
CA CYS A 236 0.82 3.96 -0.30
C CYS A 236 -0.16 4.60 -1.31
N VAL A 237 -0.26 5.93 -1.32
CA VAL A 237 -1.14 6.68 -2.22
C VAL A 237 -0.29 7.53 -3.14
N TRP A 238 -0.33 7.21 -4.43
CA TRP A 238 0.32 7.94 -5.51
C TRP A 238 -0.58 9.06 -6.06
N PRO A 239 0.00 10.16 -6.54
CA PRO A 239 -0.79 11.21 -7.18
C PRO A 239 -1.40 10.75 -8.51
N GLY A 240 -2.57 11.27 -8.85
CA GLY A 240 -3.22 11.04 -10.14
C GLY A 240 -4.17 9.84 -10.17
N GLU A 241 -4.20 9.15 -11.33
CA GLU A 241 -5.23 8.16 -11.67
C GLU A 241 -4.63 6.80 -12.05
N ALA A 242 -5.29 5.73 -11.60
CA ALA A 242 -4.90 4.35 -11.88
C ALA A 242 -5.18 3.90 -13.33
N THR A 243 -5.88 4.72 -14.12
CA THR A 243 -6.20 4.43 -15.54
C THR A 243 -5.07 4.81 -16.50
N ARG A 244 -4.03 5.50 -16.01
CA ARG A 244 -2.89 5.91 -16.83
C ARG A 244 -2.02 4.70 -17.19
N ALA A 245 -1.48 4.68 -18.40
CA ALA A 245 -0.55 3.64 -18.81
C ALA A 245 0.65 3.57 -17.84
N GLY A 246 0.93 2.37 -17.31
CA GLY A 246 1.99 2.15 -16.32
C GLY A 246 1.62 2.54 -14.87
N ALA A 247 0.37 2.93 -14.61
CA ALA A 247 -0.15 3.25 -13.28
C ALA A 247 -0.90 2.05 -12.67
N ASP A 248 -0.25 0.90 -12.62
CA ASP A 248 -0.82 -0.31 -12.04
C ASP A 248 -0.84 -0.23 -10.50
N ARG A 249 -1.94 -0.67 -9.90
CA ARG A 249 -2.02 -0.88 -8.45
C ARG A 249 -1.23 -2.12 -8.06
N LEU A 250 -0.48 -2.06 -6.97
CA LEU A 250 0.36 -3.17 -6.50
C LEU A 250 -0.25 -3.77 -5.25
N SER A 251 -0.32 -5.11 -5.20
CA SER A 251 -0.99 -5.84 -4.11
C SER A 251 -0.30 -5.68 -2.75
N GLY A 252 0.99 -5.37 -2.74
CA GLY A 252 1.81 -5.36 -1.54
C GLY A 252 1.99 -6.77 -0.97
N SER A 253 2.33 -6.84 0.32
CA SER A 253 2.60 -8.12 0.99
C SER A 253 1.37 -8.77 1.63
N TRP A 254 0.24 -8.06 1.78
CA TRP A 254 -0.90 -8.49 2.61
C TRP A 254 -1.39 -9.90 2.29
N LEU A 255 -1.61 -10.21 1.01
CA LEU A 255 -2.11 -11.51 0.55
C LEU A 255 -1.24 -12.67 1.05
N ARG A 256 0.10 -12.51 1.01
CA ARG A 256 1.08 -13.54 1.39
C ARG A 256 1.26 -13.66 2.90
N HIS A 257 0.96 -12.61 3.65
CA HIS A 257 0.95 -12.66 5.11
C HIS A 257 -0.30 -13.33 5.66
N ARG A 258 -1.40 -13.33 4.88
CA ARG A 258 -2.71 -13.72 5.40
C ARG A 258 -3.21 -15.07 4.89
N PHE A 259 -2.90 -15.41 3.65
CA PHE A 259 -3.47 -16.58 2.97
C PHE A 259 -2.38 -17.49 2.41
N TYR A 260 -2.73 -18.76 2.21
CA TYR A 260 -1.94 -19.68 1.43
C TYR A 260 -2.19 -19.41 -0.04
N THR A 261 -1.12 -19.21 -0.81
CA THR A 261 -1.22 -18.98 -2.25
C THR A 261 -0.48 -20.05 -3.02
N GLY A 262 -0.99 -20.43 -4.21
CA GLY A 262 -0.27 -21.32 -5.12
C GLY A 262 -0.66 -21.10 -6.57
N THR A 263 0.26 -21.37 -7.48
CA THR A 263 0.02 -21.33 -8.93
C THR A 263 0.07 -22.75 -9.50
N CYS A 264 -0.78 -23.04 -10.48
CA CYS A 264 -0.77 -24.33 -11.18
C CYS A 264 0.17 -24.25 -12.38
N PRO A 265 1.02 -25.28 -12.65
CA PRO A 265 1.90 -25.31 -13.82
C PRO A 265 1.15 -25.69 -15.11
N ASP A 266 -0.09 -25.20 -15.28
CA ASP A 266 -0.94 -25.46 -16.44
C ASP A 266 -0.88 -24.37 -17.51
N GLN A 267 0.08 -23.44 -17.38
CA GLN A 267 0.24 -22.24 -18.19
C GLN A 267 -0.96 -21.26 -18.13
N SER A 268 -1.94 -21.48 -17.23
CA SER A 268 -3.07 -20.56 -17.05
C SER A 268 -2.70 -19.30 -16.28
N MET A 269 -1.54 -19.31 -15.59
CA MET A 269 -1.10 -18.26 -14.66
C MET A 269 -2.15 -17.93 -13.58
N ARG A 270 -3.06 -18.86 -13.28
CA ARG A 270 -4.06 -18.69 -12.22
C ARG A 270 -3.40 -18.81 -10.86
N LEU A 271 -3.63 -17.80 -10.02
CA LEU A 271 -3.34 -17.84 -8.61
C LEU A 271 -4.53 -18.43 -7.85
N TRP A 272 -4.24 -19.43 -7.04
CA TRP A 272 -5.16 -20.01 -6.08
C TRP A 272 -4.87 -19.43 -4.71
N VAL A 273 -5.90 -19.04 -4.00
CA VAL A 273 -5.83 -18.45 -2.66
C VAL A 273 -6.69 -19.28 -1.72
N PHE A 274 -6.14 -19.64 -0.57
CA PHE A 274 -6.81 -20.44 0.44
C PHE A 274 -6.62 -19.80 1.83
N ASP A 275 -7.67 -19.78 2.63
CA ASP A 275 -7.65 -19.43 4.06
C ASP A 275 -7.30 -20.63 4.96
N TYR A 276 -7.07 -21.79 4.37
CA TYR A 276 -6.60 -23.01 5.00
C TYR A 276 -5.35 -23.57 4.28
N ASN A 277 -4.65 -24.51 4.93
CA ASN A 277 -3.49 -25.17 4.33
C ASN A 277 -3.95 -26.21 3.28
N PRO A 278 -3.72 -26.00 1.97
CA PRO A 278 -4.20 -26.90 0.93
C PRO A 278 -3.44 -28.23 0.85
N GLY A 279 -2.32 -28.39 1.58
CA GLY A 279 -1.52 -29.62 1.63
C GLY A 279 -1.96 -30.63 2.70
N ILE A 280 -2.87 -30.25 3.60
CA ILE A 280 -3.42 -31.14 4.62
C ILE A 280 -4.87 -31.43 4.25
N PRO A 281 -5.18 -32.58 3.63
CA PRO A 281 -6.52 -32.86 3.14
C PRO A 281 -7.48 -33.07 4.32
N GLN A 282 -8.22 -32.02 4.69
CA GLN A 282 -9.33 -32.05 5.65
C GLN A 282 -10.70 -32.13 4.93
N GLY A 283 -10.75 -32.79 3.76
CA GLY A 283 -11.94 -32.81 2.90
C GLY A 283 -12.17 -31.51 2.12
N GLN A 284 -11.25 -30.56 2.19
CA GLN A 284 -11.27 -29.31 1.44
C GLN A 284 -10.53 -29.44 0.08
N ARG A 285 -10.70 -28.45 -0.79
CA ARG A 285 -10.05 -28.44 -2.12
C ARG A 285 -8.54 -28.33 -1.95
N THR A 286 -7.78 -29.07 -2.75
CA THR A 286 -6.32 -28.97 -2.78
C THR A 286 -5.87 -28.19 -4.00
N LEU A 287 -4.59 -27.79 -4.03
CA LEU A 287 -3.97 -27.33 -5.27
C LEU A 287 -4.05 -28.43 -6.34
N PRO A 288 -4.39 -28.09 -7.60
CA PRO A 288 -4.36 -29.06 -8.69
C PRO A 288 -2.95 -29.66 -8.86
N THR A 289 -2.87 -30.98 -9.04
CA THR A 289 -1.60 -31.65 -9.34
C THR A 289 -1.26 -31.46 -10.81
N ALA A 290 0.00 -31.11 -11.08
CA ALA A 290 0.53 -31.00 -12.44
C ALA A 290 0.44 -32.35 -13.17
N THR A 291 -0.14 -32.34 -14.36
CA THR A 291 -0.11 -33.51 -15.26
C THR A 291 1.24 -33.64 -15.96
N SER A 292 1.61 -34.85 -16.38
CA SER A 292 2.85 -35.06 -17.14
C SER A 292 2.90 -34.23 -18.43
N ALA A 293 1.75 -34.03 -19.09
CA ALA A 293 1.66 -33.18 -20.28
C ALA A 293 1.95 -31.70 -19.99
N GLN A 294 1.45 -31.19 -18.85
CA GLN A 294 1.73 -29.82 -18.41
C GLN A 294 3.20 -29.61 -18.06
N LEU A 295 3.82 -30.58 -17.37
CA LEU A 295 5.26 -30.53 -17.05
C LEU A 295 6.16 -30.64 -18.29
N ALA A 296 5.69 -31.34 -19.34
CA ALA A 296 6.41 -31.47 -20.61
C ALA A 296 6.14 -30.31 -21.60
N ALA A 297 5.16 -29.45 -21.31
CA ALA A 297 4.80 -28.37 -22.21
C ALA A 297 5.91 -27.32 -22.27
N PRO A 298 6.30 -26.83 -23.47
CA PRO A 298 7.35 -25.82 -23.57
C PRO A 298 6.90 -24.53 -22.90
N PHE A 299 7.83 -23.86 -22.21
CA PHE A 299 7.60 -22.53 -21.69
C PHE A 299 7.29 -21.60 -22.87
N ARG A 300 6.11 -20.96 -22.84
CA ARG A 300 5.76 -19.96 -23.86
C ARG A 300 6.58 -18.70 -23.61
N THR A 301 7.78 -18.65 -24.17
CA THR A 301 8.37 -17.37 -24.49
C THR A 301 7.45 -16.69 -25.49
N GLY A 302 7.19 -15.39 -25.35
CA GLY A 302 6.42 -14.64 -26.35
C GLY A 302 6.95 -14.96 -27.74
N ARG A 303 6.09 -14.96 -28.77
CA ARG A 303 6.58 -15.17 -30.15
C ARG A 303 7.55 -14.05 -30.48
N PHE A 304 8.85 -14.31 -30.32
CA PHE A 304 9.91 -13.45 -30.82
C PHE A 304 9.74 -13.42 -32.33
N ARG A 305 9.33 -12.28 -32.86
CA ARG A 305 9.36 -12.03 -34.29
C ARG A 305 10.75 -11.47 -34.61
N PRO A 306 11.42 -11.95 -35.68
CA PRO A 306 12.69 -11.38 -36.08
C PRO A 306 12.51 -9.87 -36.37
N VAL A 307 13.55 -9.07 -36.12
CA VAL A 307 13.55 -7.61 -36.43
C VAL A 307 13.15 -7.33 -37.88
N SER A 308 13.42 -8.27 -38.80
CA SER A 308 12.99 -8.20 -40.20
C SER A 308 11.47 -8.09 -40.39
N ASP A 309 10.66 -8.55 -39.43
CA ASP A 309 9.19 -8.40 -39.46
C ASP A 309 8.76 -6.96 -39.15
N PHE A 310 9.69 -6.12 -38.67
CA PHE A 310 9.48 -4.71 -38.32
C PHE A 310 10.53 -3.85 -39.03
N PRO A 311 10.46 -3.68 -40.36
CA PRO A 311 11.47 -2.94 -41.13
C PRO A 311 11.64 -1.48 -40.68
N HIS A 312 10.64 -0.88 -40.04
CA HIS A 312 10.76 0.46 -39.44
C HIS A 312 11.70 0.53 -38.22
N LEU A 313 12.10 -0.62 -37.66
CA LEU A 313 13.05 -0.76 -36.57
C LEU A 313 14.42 -1.29 -37.03
N ASP A 314 14.62 -1.54 -38.33
CA ASP A 314 15.92 -1.98 -38.86
C ASP A 314 16.91 -0.81 -38.78
N PRO A 315 17.98 -0.92 -37.97
CA PRO A 315 18.98 0.15 -37.82
C PRO A 315 19.77 0.41 -39.11
N ASN A 316 19.66 -0.46 -40.12
CA ASN A 316 20.32 -0.30 -41.42
C ASN A 316 19.42 0.38 -42.46
N LEU A 317 18.14 0.59 -42.18
CA LEU A 317 17.28 1.40 -43.02
C LEU A 317 17.46 2.88 -42.64
N PRO A 318 17.78 3.78 -43.59
CA PRO A 318 17.93 5.20 -43.32
C PRO A 318 16.55 5.79 -43.00
N SER A 319 16.15 5.77 -41.73
CA SER A 319 14.93 6.41 -41.26
C SER A 319 15.14 7.92 -41.19
N GLY A 320 14.92 8.58 -42.33
CA GLY A 320 14.99 10.05 -42.45
C GLY A 320 13.91 10.81 -41.67
N GLN A 321 13.13 10.19 -40.80
CA GLN A 321 12.17 10.87 -39.93
C GLN A 321 12.11 10.20 -38.57
N SER A 322 12.59 10.93 -37.56
CA SER A 322 12.36 10.65 -36.15
C SER A 322 10.87 10.78 -35.87
N LEU A 323 10.23 9.68 -35.46
CA LEU A 323 8.91 9.71 -34.85
C LEU A 323 9.09 9.96 -33.35
N ILE A 324 9.18 11.24 -32.99
CA ILE A 324 8.71 11.74 -31.69
C ILE A 324 7.25 12.13 -31.88
#